data_AF-A0A967VJ71-F1
#
_entry.id   AF-A0A967VJ71-F1
#
_cell.length_a   1.000
_cell.length_b   1.000
_cell.length_c   1.000
_cell.angle_alpha   90.00
_cell.angle_beta   90.00
_cell.angle_gamma   90.00
#
_symmetry.space_group_name_H-M   'P 1'
#
loop_
_entity.id
_entity.type
_entity.pdbx_description
1 polymer ?
#
loop_
_entity_poly.entity_id
_entity_poly.type
_entity_poly.pdbx_seq_one_letter_code
_entity_poly.pdbx_strand_id
1 'polypeptide(L)'
;SGGAFMPSLFIGATLGAGYAQLVAPFWTISDLRPGAFAVVGMATVFAAVARAPLTAIIIVFEVTGANDYGLIIPLMLSATFATFVADRVHPQSVYTMPLERRGIRLLRSGEVDLLDTIMVGQVMSPPSTLAHPG
;
A
#
# COMPACT_ATOMS: atom_id res chain seq x y z
N SER A 1 -7.40 5.26 -17.08
CA SER A 1 -7.74 4.00 -16.40
C SER A 1 -8.09 4.33 -14.96
N GLY A 2 -9.32 4.08 -14.51
CA GLY A 2 -9.62 4.11 -13.08
C GLY A 2 -8.75 3.04 -12.41
N GLY A 3 -7.79 3.46 -11.58
CA GLY A 3 -6.78 2.56 -11.01
C GLY A 3 -7.39 1.47 -10.11
N ALA A 4 -6.54 0.60 -9.55
CA ALA A 4 -6.96 -0.48 -8.65
C ALA A 4 -7.59 -0.01 -7.31
N PHE A 5 -7.71 1.30 -7.11
CA PHE A 5 -8.20 1.97 -5.92
C PHE A 5 -9.64 1.56 -5.52
N MET A 6 -10.66 2.01 -6.25
CA MET A 6 -12.08 1.72 -5.90
C MET A 6 -12.39 0.21 -5.82
N PRO A 7 -11.92 -0.64 -6.75
CA PRO A 7 -12.16 -2.08 -6.66
C PRO A 7 -11.58 -2.68 -5.37
N SER A 8 -10.38 -2.28 -4.97
CA SER A 8 -9.75 -2.78 -3.74
C SER A 8 -10.51 -2.37 -2.47
N LEU A 9 -11.02 -1.13 -2.43
CA LEU A 9 -11.87 -0.67 -1.34
C LEU A 9 -13.18 -1.45 -1.27
N PHE A 10 -13.86 -1.66 -2.40
CA PHE A 10 -15.11 -2.43 -2.44
C PHE A 10 -14.91 -3.87 -1.99
N ILE A 11 -13.85 -4.52 -2.47
CA ILE A 11 -13.49 -5.89 -2.05
C ILE A 11 -13.19 -5.91 -0.54
N GLY A 12 -12.41 -4.96 -0.04
CA GLY A 12 -12.13 -4.85 1.38
C GLY A 12 -13.38 -4.65 2.24
N ALA A 13 -14.28 -3.76 1.83
CA ALA A 13 -15.53 -3.48 2.53
C ALA A 13 -16.42 -4.73 2.63
N THR A 14 -16.60 -5.41 1.50
CA THR A 14 -17.47 -6.59 1.40
C THR A 14 -16.88 -7.77 2.16
N LEU A 15 -15.57 -8.01 2.07
CA LEU A 15 -14.89 -9.04 2.86
C LEU A 15 -14.95 -8.77 4.36
N GLY A 16 -14.72 -7.53 4.79
CA GLY A 16 -14.78 -7.15 6.20
C GLY A 16 -16.18 -7.29 6.78
N ALA A 17 -17.19 -6.73 6.10
CA ALA A 17 -18.58 -6.85 6.52
C ALA A 17 -19.06 -8.31 6.50
N GLY A 18 -18.69 -9.06 5.46
CA GLY A 18 -19.01 -10.47 5.33
C GLY A 18 -18.38 -11.31 6.44
N TYR A 19 -17.11 -11.06 6.77
CA TYR A 19 -16.43 -11.72 7.89
C TYR A 19 -17.16 -11.48 9.21
N ALA A 20 -17.53 -10.23 9.51
CA ALA A 20 -18.28 -9.92 10.73
C ALA A 20 -19.62 -10.66 10.80
N GLN A 21 -20.37 -10.72 9.70
CA GLN A 21 -21.65 -11.43 9.64
C GLN A 21 -21.51 -12.94 9.78
N LEU A 22 -20.45 -13.52 9.19
CA LEU A 22 -20.17 -14.96 9.31
C LEU A 22 -19.77 -15.37 10.73
N VAL A 23 -19.04 -14.50 11.43
CA VAL A 23 -18.56 -14.77 12.80
C VAL A 23 -19.60 -14.42 13.85
N ALA A 24 -20.50 -13.48 13.59
CA ALA A 24 -21.50 -13.00 14.56
C ALA A 24 -22.28 -14.12 15.29
N PRO A 25 -22.75 -15.21 14.64
CA PRO A 25 -23.47 -16.28 15.34
C PRO A 25 -22.63 -17.03 16.37
N PHE A 26 -21.31 -17.05 16.21
CA PHE A 26 -20.37 -17.76 17.08
C PHE A 26 -19.76 -16.86 18.15
N TRP A 27 -20.05 -15.56 18.11
CA TRP A 27 -19.44 -14.56 18.98
C TRP A 27 -20.45 -14.03 19.99
N THR A 28 -20.24 -14.36 21.26
CA THR A 28 -21.18 -14.03 22.35
C THR A 28 -20.65 -12.96 23.30
N ILE A 29 -19.46 -12.42 23.04
CA ILE A 29 -18.79 -11.48 23.96
C ILE A 29 -19.29 -10.05 23.75
N SER A 30 -19.54 -9.65 22.51
CA SER A 30 -19.93 -8.28 22.14
C SER A 30 -20.64 -8.22 20.80
N ASP A 31 -21.40 -7.14 20.56
CA ASP A 31 -21.99 -6.91 19.25
C ASP A 31 -20.92 -6.58 18.21
N LEU A 32 -20.77 -7.45 17.21
CA LEU A 32 -19.98 -7.15 16.02
C LEU A 32 -20.75 -6.15 15.16
N ARG A 33 -20.18 -4.96 14.99
CA ARG A 33 -20.69 -3.94 14.07
C ARG A 33 -20.15 -4.21 12.66
N PRO A 34 -20.92 -4.73 11.69
CA PRO A 34 -20.38 -5.08 10.38
C PRO A 34 -19.76 -3.88 9.65
N GLY A 35 -20.29 -2.67 9.87
CA GLY A 35 -19.73 -1.44 9.35
C GLY A 35 -18.30 -1.17 9.83
N ALA A 36 -17.97 -1.45 11.09
CA ALA A 36 -16.62 -1.28 11.61
C ALA A 36 -15.62 -2.22 10.91
N PHE A 37 -16.00 -3.49 10.71
CA PHE A 37 -15.17 -4.44 9.99
C PHE A 37 -15.06 -4.11 8.50
N ALA A 38 -16.11 -3.56 7.88
CA ALA A 38 -16.04 -3.08 6.50
C ALA A 38 -14.96 -2.01 6.33
N VAL A 39 -14.91 -1.02 7.23
CA VAL A 39 -13.93 0.08 7.22
C VAL A 39 -12.51 -0.46 7.41
N VAL A 40 -12.32 -1.37 8.37
CA VAL A 40 -11.03 -2.03 8.58
C VAL A 40 -10.62 -2.82 7.33
N GLY A 41 -11.54 -3.58 6.73
CA GLY A 41 -11.30 -4.36 5.52
C GLY A 41 -10.93 -3.49 4.31
N MET A 42 -11.61 -2.36 4.10
CA MET A 42 -11.29 -1.38 3.06
C MET A 42 -9.82 -0.94 3.14
N ALA A 43 -9.40 -0.48 4.32
CA ALA A 43 -8.04 0.01 4.52
C ALA A 43 -7.00 -1.12 4.37
N THR A 44 -7.32 -2.30 4.90
CA THR A 44 -6.45 -3.48 4.88
C THR A 44 -6.13 -3.92 3.45
N VAL A 45 -7.15 -4.11 2.61
CA VAL A 45 -6.98 -4.56 1.22
C VAL A 45 -6.31 -3.49 0.37
N PHE A 46 -6.72 -2.23 0.53
CA PHE A 46 -6.11 -1.14 -0.23
C PHE A 46 -4.63 -0.94 0.15
N ALA A 47 -4.29 -1.00 1.45
CA ALA A 47 -2.90 -0.93 1.92
C ALA A 47 -2.03 -2.03 1.31
N ALA A 48 -2.53 -3.27 1.27
CA ALA A 48 -1.82 -4.40 0.68
C ALA A 48 -1.59 -4.24 -0.84
N VAL A 49 -2.60 -3.76 -1.56
CA VAL A 49 -2.55 -3.55 -3.02
C VAL A 49 -1.61 -2.39 -3.38
N ALA A 50 -1.70 -1.29 -2.65
CA ALA A 50 -0.96 -0.06 -2.93
C ALA A 50 0.45 -0.04 -2.32
N ARG A 51 0.72 -0.89 -1.32
CA ARG A 51 1.92 -0.84 -0.46
C ARG A 51 2.10 0.51 0.23
N ALA A 52 0.98 1.11 0.65
CA ALA A 52 0.94 2.44 1.24
C ALA A 52 0.00 2.46 2.46
N PRO A 53 0.44 1.90 3.61
CA PRO A 53 -0.43 1.69 4.77
C PRO A 53 -0.96 3.02 5.33
N LEU A 54 -0.08 4.02 5.53
CA LEU A 54 -0.48 5.35 6.04
C LEU A 54 -1.48 6.04 5.11
N THR A 55 -1.23 6.01 3.81
CA THR A 55 -2.14 6.59 2.81
C THR A 55 -3.50 5.90 2.83
N ALA A 56 -3.53 4.57 2.93
CA ALA A 56 -4.77 3.81 3.02
C ALA A 56 -5.58 4.16 4.28
N ILE A 57 -4.92 4.29 5.42
CA ILE A 57 -5.55 4.69 6.69
C ILE A 57 -6.23 6.06 6.54
N ILE A 58 -5.49 7.06 6.04
CA ILE A 58 -5.98 8.43 5.89
C ILE A 58 -7.18 8.49 4.94
N ILE A 59 -7.08 7.84 3.77
CA ILE A 59 -8.14 7.85 2.78
C ILE A 59 -9.42 7.22 3.32
N VAL A 60 -9.32 6.06 3.97
CA VAL A 60 -10.51 5.39 4.51
C VAL A 60 -11.11 6.21 5.64
N PHE A 61 -10.28 6.82 6.50
CA PHE A 61 -10.75 7.71 7.55
C PHE A 61 -11.51 8.91 6.99
N GLU A 62 -10.97 9.54 5.93
CA GLU A 62 -11.59 10.67 5.23
C GLU A 62 -12.92 10.27 4.58
N VAL A 63 -12.95 9.18 3.81
CA VAL A 63 -14.15 8.70 3.10
C VAL A 63 -15.27 8.28 4.07
N THR A 64 -14.90 7.66 5.19
CA THR A 64 -15.90 7.15 6.15
C THR A 64 -16.37 8.25 7.12
N GLY A 65 -15.66 9.38 7.22
CA GLY A 65 -15.95 10.42 8.22
C GLY A 65 -15.94 9.87 9.65
N ALA A 66 -15.05 8.90 9.91
CA ALA A 66 -15.09 8.10 11.12
C ALA A 66 -14.75 8.94 12.35
N ASN A 67 -15.77 9.46 13.04
CA ASN A 67 -15.62 10.11 14.36
C ASN A 67 -15.27 9.13 15.49
N ASP A 68 -15.17 7.84 15.18
CA ASP A 68 -14.89 6.78 16.13
C ASP A 68 -13.37 6.52 16.17
N TYR A 69 -12.66 7.33 16.96
CA TYR A 69 -11.21 7.22 17.16
C TYR A 69 -10.76 5.83 17.65
N GLY A 70 -11.68 5.04 18.23
CA GLY A 70 -11.42 3.67 18.63
C GLY A 70 -11.07 2.74 17.45
N LEU A 71 -11.49 3.08 16.22
CA LEU A 71 -11.19 2.28 15.03
C LEU A 71 -9.80 2.53 14.45
N ILE A 72 -9.13 3.61 14.85
CA ILE A 72 -7.82 3.97 14.28
C ILE A 72 -6.77 2.91 14.57
N ILE A 73 -6.68 2.44 15.82
CA ILE A 73 -5.67 1.44 16.23
C ILE A 73 -5.83 0.11 15.49
N PRO A 74 -7.03 -0.53 15.44
CA PRO A 74 -7.24 -1.74 14.66
C PRO A 74 -6.95 -1.55 13.16
N LEU A 75 -7.30 -0.40 12.61
CA LEU A 75 -7.11 -0.07 11.20
C LEU A 75 -5.61 0.08 10.87
N MET A 76 -4.84 0.75 11.73
CA MET A 76 -3.39 0.86 11.59
C MET A 76 -2.68 -0.49 11.65
N LEU A 77 -3.04 -1.33 12.63
CA LEU A 77 -2.46 -2.65 12.80
C LEU A 77 -2.74 -3.55 11.59
N SER A 78 -4.00 -3.63 11.17
CA SER A 78 -4.42 -4.46 10.04
C SER A 78 -3.79 -4.00 8.72
N ALA A 79 -3.79 -2.70 8.42
CA ALA A 79 -3.17 -2.15 7.20
C ALA A 79 -1.66 -2.39 7.14
N THR A 80 -0.96 -2.21 8.27
CA THR A 80 0.49 -2.45 8.36
C THR A 80 0.81 -3.93 8.20
N PHE A 81 0.07 -4.79 8.91
CA PHE A 81 0.25 -6.23 8.84
C PHE A 81 -0.02 -6.77 7.43
N ALA A 82 -1.09 -6.31 6.78
CA ALA A 82 -1.41 -6.72 5.42
C ALA A 82 -0.36 -6.24 4.41
N THR A 83 0.18 -5.03 4.57
CA THR A 83 1.30 -4.55 3.74
C THR A 83 2.53 -5.42 3.92
N PHE A 84 2.89 -5.74 5.17
CA PHE A 84 4.04 -6.60 5.49
C PHE A 84 3.90 -8.01 4.93
N VAL A 85 2.71 -8.62 5.03
CA VAL A 85 2.43 -9.93 4.43
C VAL A 85 2.50 -9.82 2.91
N ALA A 86 1.86 -8.82 2.32
CA ALA A 86 1.89 -8.61 0.88
C ALA A 86 3.33 -8.44 0.37
N ASP A 87 4.20 -7.77 1.14
CA ASP A 87 5.61 -7.52 0.79
C ASP A 87 6.41 -8.82 0.68
N ARG A 88 6.07 -9.82 1.49
CA ARG A 88 6.69 -11.14 1.45
C ARG A 88 6.13 -12.04 0.37
N VAL A 89 4.82 -11.99 0.14
CA VAL A 89 4.16 -12.86 -0.84
C VAL A 89 4.45 -12.38 -2.27
N HIS A 90 4.40 -11.07 -2.49
CA HIS A 90 4.71 -10.45 -3.78
C HIS A 90 5.65 -9.26 -3.58
N PRO A 91 6.84 -9.24 -4.17
CA PRO A 91 7.74 -8.08 -4.02
C PRO A 91 7.20 -6.80 -4.66
N GLN A 92 6.34 -6.95 -5.67
CA GLN A 92 5.79 -5.87 -6.51
C GLN A 92 4.41 -5.41 -5.99
N SER A 93 4.09 -4.12 -6.10
CA SER A 93 2.72 -3.62 -5.91
C SER A 93 1.96 -3.65 -7.24
N VAL A 94 0.64 -3.50 -7.22
CA VAL A 94 -0.17 -3.41 -8.45
C VAL A 94 0.26 -2.24 -9.34
N TYR A 95 0.90 -1.22 -8.77
CA TYR A 95 1.39 -0.07 -9.50
C TYR A 95 2.80 -0.26 -10.08
N THR A 96 3.64 -1.14 -9.49
CA THR A 96 4.99 -1.41 -10.01
C THR A 96 5.03 -2.56 -11.01
N MET A 97 4.08 -3.51 -10.93
CA MET A 97 4.02 -4.67 -11.84
C MET A 97 4.04 -4.28 -13.34
N PRO A 98 3.30 -3.25 -13.81
CA PRO A 98 3.35 -2.86 -15.22
C PRO A 98 4.70 -2.26 -15.65
N LEU A 99 5.44 -1.65 -14.72
CA LEU A 99 6.76 -1.06 -14.98
C LEU A 99 7.82 -2.16 -15.13
N GLU A 100 7.78 -3.17 -14.26
CA GLU A 100 8.68 -4.31 -14.34
C GLU A 100 8.46 -5.10 -15.64
N ARG A 101 7.20 -5.28 -16.08
CA ARG A 101 6.89 -5.90 -17.39
C ARG A 101 7.45 -5.11 -18.57
N ARG A 102 7.71 -3.81 -18.41
CA ARG A 102 8.37 -2.95 -19.41
C ARG A 102 9.89 -2.92 -19.27
N GLY A 103 10.45 -3.77 -18.40
CA GLY A 103 11.89 -3.83 -18.12
C GLY A 103 12.40 -2.76 -17.16
N ILE A 104 11.52 -1.91 -16.61
CA ILE A 104 11.89 -0.85 -15.67
C ILE A 104 11.87 -1.42 -14.26
N ARG A 105 13.04 -1.83 -13.76
CA ARG A 105 13.22 -2.23 -12.37
C ARG A 105 13.41 -0.99 -11.50
N LEU A 106 12.42 -0.69 -10.65
CA LEU A 106 12.58 0.30 -9.60
C LEU A 106 13.40 -0.35 -8.48
N LEU A 107 14.58 0.21 -8.19
CA LEU A 107 15.36 -0.17 -7.02
C LEU A 107 14.51 0.10 -5.79
N ARG A 108 14.25 -0.95 -5.00
CA ARG A 108 13.53 -0.83 -3.74
C ARG A 108 14.45 -0.10 -2.78
N SER A 109 14.00 1.00 -2.15
CA SER A 109 14.79 1.85 -1.25
C SER A 109 15.36 1.17 0.02
N GLY A 110 15.35 -0.16 0.09
CA GLY A 110 15.98 -0.96 1.15
C GLY A 110 17.01 -1.99 0.65
N GLU A 111 17.19 -2.13 -0.66
CA GLU A 111 18.33 -2.86 -1.23
C GLU A 111 19.41 -1.80 -1.46
N VAL A 112 20.47 -1.84 -0.62
CA VAL A 112 21.67 -0.98 -0.61
C VAL A 112 21.64 0.10 -1.68
N ASP A 113 21.44 1.37 -1.30
CA ASP A 113 21.46 2.48 -2.23
C ASP A 113 22.81 2.48 -2.94
N LEU A 114 22.84 1.88 -4.14
CA LEU A 114 24.07 1.74 -4.91
C LEU A 114 24.64 3.13 -5.21
N LEU A 115 23.79 4.16 -5.21
CA LEU A 115 24.17 5.56 -5.36
C LEU A 115 25.02 6.08 -4.18
N ASP A 116 24.89 5.48 -2.99
CA ASP A 116 25.70 5.80 -1.81
C ASP A 116 27.06 5.06 -1.84
N THR A 117 27.16 3.99 -2.64
CA THR A 117 28.39 3.19 -2.78
C THR A 117 29.25 3.59 -3.98
N ILE A 118 28.66 4.21 -5.02
CA ILE A 118 29.37 4.61 -6.24
C ILE A 118 29.72 6.10 -6.20
N MET A 119 31.00 6.43 -6.46
CA MET A 119 31.38 7.84 -6.61
C MET A 119 30.82 8.38 -7.93
N VAL A 120 30.30 9.61 -7.91
CA VAL A 120 29.80 10.32 -9.11
C VAL A 120 30.83 10.32 -10.25
N GLY A 121 32.12 10.40 -9.91
CA GLY A 121 33.22 10.33 -10.86
C GLY A 121 33.30 9.03 -11.68
N GLN A 122 32.70 7.94 -11.23
CA GLN A 122 32.66 6.64 -11.92
C GLN A 122 31.51 6.52 -12.92
N VAL A 123 30.49 7.38 -12.80
CA VAL A 123 29.28 7.36 -13.65
C VAL A 123 29.25 8.59 -14.58
N MET A 124 29.97 9.67 -14.23
CA MET A 124 30.04 10.85 -15.07
C MET A 124 30.69 10.50 -16.42
N SER A 125 30.03 10.89 -17.50
CA SER A 125 30.67 10.87 -18.81
C SER A 125 31.76 11.95 -18.84
N PRO A 126 32.95 11.67 -19.40
CA PRO A 126 34.01 12.68 -19.51
C PRO A 126 33.49 13.87 -20.31
N PRO A 127 33.83 15.11 -19.90
CA PRO A 127 33.32 16.31 -20.53
C PRO A 127 33.68 16.29 -22.03
N SER A 128 32.64 16.34 -22.88
CA SER A 128 32.81 16.51 -24.32
C SER A 128 33.55 17.82 -24.58
N THR A 129 34.67 17.72 -25.28
CA THR A 129 35.57 18.81 -25.67
C THR A 129 34.81 20.09 -26.01
N LEU A 130 35.13 21.18 -25.31
CA LEU A 130 34.64 22.52 -25.61
C LEU A 130 35.02 22.83 -27.07
N ALA A 131 34.02 23.00 -27.93
CA ALA A 131 34.24 23.56 -29.26
C ALA A 131 34.80 24.98 -29.07
N HIS A 132 36.09 25.15 -29.34
CA HIS A 132 36.72 26.47 -29.42
C HIS A 132 36.02 27.25 -30.54
N PRO A 133 35.46 28.46 -30.27
CA PRO A 133 35.06 29.36 -31.33
C PRO A 133 36.33 29.95 -31.95
N GLY A 134 36.55 29.63 -33.23
CA GLY A 134 37.50 30.33 -34.09
C GLY A 134 36.91 31.61 -34.66
#